data_AF-A0A0P0M1X9-F1
#
_entry.id   AF-A0A0P0M1X9-F1
#
_cell.length_a   1.000
_cell.length_b   1.000
_cell.length_c   1.000
_cell.angle_alpha   90.00
_cell.angle_beta   90.00
_cell.angle_gamma   90.00
#
_symmetry.space_group_name_H-M   'P 1'
#
loop_
_entity.id
_entity.type
_entity.pdbx_description
1 polymer ?
#
loop_
_entity_poly.entity_id
_entity_poly.type
_entity_poly.pdbx_seq_one_letter_code
_entity_poly.pdbx_strand_id
1 'polypeptide(L)'
;MAITSKTRKELWAKSGNRCAICKKELVHQISQEDGSFIIGDECHIISSSIDGPRYKPGIEDYDSYDNLLLLCKNHHREIDENCTSYTEELLHYIKTSHENWVKETLDSSMSGKSTTRKPRFIKRITSGKELLNIFHHIAFIYRDYDEPADEEECTYIADVFSILLTL
;
A
#
# COMPACT_ATOMS: atom_id res chain seq x y z
N MET A 1 -6.50 -17.65 -19.29
CA MET A 1 -7.90 -18.03 -19.03
C MET A 1 -8.54 -16.80 -18.40
N ALA A 2 -9.66 -16.91 -17.71
CA ALA A 2 -10.19 -15.79 -16.91
C ALA A 2 -10.13 -16.17 -15.44
N ILE A 3 -9.80 -15.20 -14.58
CA ILE A 3 -9.78 -15.38 -13.12
C ILE A 3 -11.13 -15.92 -12.65
N THR A 4 -11.09 -17.08 -11.98
CA THR A 4 -12.29 -17.78 -11.52
C THR A 4 -13.04 -16.97 -10.46
N SER A 5 -14.35 -17.23 -10.30
CA SER A 5 -15.14 -16.57 -9.26
C SER A 5 -14.66 -16.89 -7.83
N LYS A 6 -14.10 -18.09 -7.62
CA LYS A 6 -13.50 -18.49 -6.34
C LYS A 6 -12.25 -17.65 -6.04
N THR A 7 -11.32 -17.59 -6.99
CA THR A 7 -10.08 -16.80 -6.88
C THR A 7 -10.37 -15.32 -6.65
N ARG A 8 -11.32 -14.77 -7.43
CA ARG A 8 -11.79 -13.38 -7.29
C ARG A 8 -12.32 -13.10 -5.89
N LYS A 9 -13.21 -13.94 -5.37
CA LYS A 9 -13.75 -13.79 -4.01
C LYS A 9 -12.64 -13.82 -2.96
N GLU A 10 -11.69 -14.72 -3.10
CA GLU A 10 -10.56 -14.83 -2.19
C GLU A 10 -9.68 -13.56 -2.20
N LEU A 11 -9.32 -13.09 -3.39
CA LEU A 11 -8.51 -11.88 -3.58
C LEU A 11 -9.19 -10.66 -2.96
N TRP A 12 -10.45 -10.39 -3.33
CA TRP A 12 -11.17 -9.21 -2.84
C TRP A 12 -11.45 -9.28 -1.34
N ALA A 13 -11.78 -10.46 -0.80
CA ALA A 13 -12.03 -10.63 0.63
C ALA A 13 -10.77 -10.40 1.46
N LYS A 14 -9.62 -10.98 1.06
CA LYS A 14 -8.36 -10.83 1.78
C LYS A 14 -7.74 -9.44 1.62
N SER A 15 -8.03 -8.73 0.54
CA SER A 15 -7.63 -7.34 0.32
C SER A 15 -8.55 -6.33 1.02
N GLY A 16 -9.68 -6.75 1.58
CA GLY A 16 -10.56 -5.90 2.38
C GLY A 16 -11.13 -4.68 1.63
N ASN A 17 -11.36 -4.77 0.31
CA ASN A 17 -11.76 -3.64 -0.54
C ASN A 17 -10.77 -2.45 -0.47
N ARG A 18 -9.47 -2.72 -0.34
CA ARG A 18 -8.43 -1.68 -0.24
C ARG A 18 -7.32 -1.97 -1.23
N CYS A 19 -6.79 -0.91 -1.84
CA CYS A 19 -5.60 -1.01 -2.68
C CYS A 19 -4.43 -1.55 -1.86
N ALA A 20 -3.71 -2.55 -2.37
CA ALA A 20 -2.58 -3.12 -1.64
C ALA A 20 -1.43 -2.13 -1.41
N ILE A 21 -1.32 -1.07 -2.21
CA ILE A 21 -0.30 -0.01 -2.04
C ILE A 21 -0.86 1.14 -1.19
N CYS A 22 -1.79 1.93 -1.71
CA CYS A 22 -2.23 3.17 -1.04
C CYS A 22 -3.37 3.03 -0.04
N LYS A 23 -3.88 1.80 0.18
CA LYS A 23 -5.00 1.50 1.07
C LYS A 23 -6.29 2.29 0.78
N LYS A 24 -6.44 2.91 -0.40
CA LYS A 24 -7.71 3.53 -0.80
C LYS A 24 -8.77 2.46 -1.03
N GLU A 25 -10.01 2.82 -0.73
CA GLU A 25 -11.19 2.04 -1.09
C GLU A 25 -11.26 1.81 -2.60
N LEU A 26 -11.70 0.62 -3.02
CA LEU A 26 -11.71 0.21 -4.43
C LEU A 26 -13.12 0.09 -5.02
N VAL A 27 -14.13 -0.11 -4.17
CA VAL A 27 -15.54 -0.01 -4.50
C VAL A 27 -16.09 1.24 -3.85
N HIS A 28 -16.46 2.22 -4.65
CA HIS A 28 -17.01 3.49 -4.20
C HIS A 28 -18.51 3.55 -4.46
N GLN A 29 -19.22 4.14 -3.50
CA GLN A 29 -20.64 4.42 -3.64
C GLN A 29 -20.83 5.85 -4.18
N ILE A 30 -21.70 6.00 -5.19
CA ILE A 30 -22.02 7.31 -5.77
C ILE A 30 -23.08 8.00 -4.89
N SER A 31 -24.18 7.29 -4.63
CA SER A 31 -25.23 7.66 -3.69
C SER A 31 -25.96 6.37 -3.25
N GLN A 32 -26.96 6.48 -2.37
CA GLN A 32 -27.80 5.32 -2.03
C GLN A 32 -28.66 4.85 -3.21
N GLU A 33 -28.94 5.73 -4.17
CA GLU A 33 -29.86 5.50 -5.29
C GLU A 33 -29.11 5.21 -6.60
N ASP A 34 -27.89 5.75 -6.76
CA ASP A 34 -27.09 5.72 -8.00
C ASP A 34 -26.07 4.58 -8.07
N GLY A 35 -26.10 3.66 -7.10
CA GLY A 35 -25.27 2.45 -7.10
C GLY A 35 -23.78 2.68 -6.74
N SER A 36 -22.94 1.76 -7.19
CA SER A 36 -21.49 1.73 -6.88
C SER A 36 -20.65 1.54 -8.14
N PHE A 37 -19.41 2.01 -8.09
CA PHE A 37 -18.42 1.80 -9.15
C PHE A 37 -17.13 1.22 -8.58
N ILE A 38 -16.44 0.45 -9.41
CA ILE A 38 -15.21 -0.26 -9.05
C ILE A 38 -14.03 0.44 -9.73
N ILE A 39 -13.08 0.91 -8.94
CA ILE A 39 -11.79 1.47 -9.39
C ILE A 39 -10.62 0.52 -9.11
N GLY A 40 -10.90 -0.63 -8.52
CA GLY A 40 -9.93 -1.70 -8.30
C GLY A 40 -9.78 -2.61 -9.52
N ASP A 41 -8.56 -3.02 -9.79
CA ASP A 41 -8.21 -4.00 -10.81
C ASP A 41 -7.54 -5.22 -10.16
N GLU A 42 -7.80 -6.40 -10.73
CA GLU A 42 -7.19 -7.68 -10.38
C GLU A 42 -5.91 -7.82 -11.19
N CYS A 43 -4.78 -7.48 -10.57
CA CYS A 43 -3.50 -7.30 -11.25
C CYS A 43 -2.67 -8.58 -11.16
N HIS A 44 -2.13 -9.02 -12.29
CA HIS A 44 -1.17 -10.12 -12.31
C HIS A 44 0.21 -9.64 -11.86
N ILE A 45 0.83 -10.37 -10.94
CA ILE A 45 2.23 -10.14 -10.54
C ILE A 45 3.14 -10.53 -11.72
N ILE A 46 2.92 -11.70 -12.30
CA ILE A 46 3.57 -12.20 -13.52
C ILE A 46 2.54 -12.22 -14.64
N SER A 47 2.78 -11.47 -15.72
CA SER A 47 1.90 -11.44 -16.89
C SER A 47 1.92 -12.77 -17.65
N SER A 48 0.78 -13.13 -18.25
CA SER A 48 0.65 -14.25 -19.20
C SER A 48 1.04 -13.89 -20.63
N SER A 49 1.14 -12.58 -20.94
CA SER A 49 1.57 -12.09 -22.25
C SER A 49 3.09 -12.12 -22.33
N ILE A 50 3.66 -12.62 -23.45
CA ILE A 50 5.11 -12.71 -23.67
C ILE A 50 5.78 -11.33 -23.58
N ASP A 51 5.11 -10.30 -24.09
CA ASP A 51 5.58 -8.90 -24.04
C ASP A 51 5.03 -8.15 -22.81
N GLY A 52 4.42 -8.88 -21.87
CA GLY A 52 3.76 -8.32 -20.70
C GLY A 52 4.72 -8.07 -19.53
N PRO A 53 4.27 -7.26 -18.54
CA PRO A 53 5.03 -6.99 -17.32
C PRO A 53 5.49 -8.28 -16.62
N ARG A 54 6.79 -8.36 -16.35
CA ARG A 54 7.42 -9.48 -15.60
C ARG A 54 7.13 -10.87 -16.17
N TYR A 55 6.83 -11.02 -17.46
CA TYR A 55 6.54 -12.32 -18.06
C TYR A 55 7.62 -13.36 -17.74
N LYS A 56 7.18 -14.54 -17.30
CA LYS A 56 8.02 -15.72 -17.12
C LYS A 56 7.37 -16.92 -17.82
N PRO A 57 8.10 -17.66 -18.67
CA PRO A 57 7.56 -18.88 -19.29
C PRO A 57 7.45 -20.01 -18.26
N GLY A 58 6.55 -20.96 -18.50
CA GLY A 58 6.42 -22.18 -17.68
C GLY A 58 5.58 -22.03 -16.41
N ILE A 59 4.86 -20.92 -16.24
CA ILE A 59 3.83 -20.79 -15.21
C ILE A 59 2.62 -21.66 -15.61
N GLU A 60 2.21 -22.57 -14.73
CA GLU A 60 1.06 -23.45 -14.97
C GLU A 60 -0.27 -22.69 -14.95
N ASP A 61 -0.44 -21.77 -14.00
CA ASP A 61 -1.66 -20.98 -13.82
C ASP A 61 -1.35 -19.53 -13.48
N TYR A 62 -1.37 -18.67 -14.51
CA TYR A 62 -1.24 -17.23 -14.34
C TYR A 62 -2.43 -16.63 -13.58
N ASP A 63 -3.61 -17.26 -13.60
CA ASP A 63 -4.82 -16.76 -12.95
C ASP A 63 -4.94 -17.25 -11.49
N SER A 64 -3.86 -17.83 -10.93
CA SER A 64 -3.79 -18.30 -9.55
C SER A 64 -3.83 -17.16 -8.54
N TYR A 65 -4.42 -17.41 -7.36
CA TYR A 65 -4.54 -16.40 -6.30
C TYR A 65 -3.19 -15.82 -5.85
N ASP A 66 -2.15 -16.66 -5.82
CA ASP A 66 -0.82 -16.25 -5.39
C ASP A 66 -0.14 -15.29 -6.39
N ASN A 67 -0.50 -15.39 -7.68
CA ASN A 67 -0.04 -14.50 -8.73
C ASN A 67 -0.89 -13.23 -8.88
N LEU A 68 -1.86 -12.99 -8.00
CA LEU A 68 -2.77 -11.85 -8.10
C LEU A 68 -2.63 -10.86 -6.94
N LEU A 69 -2.68 -9.58 -7.28
CA LEU A 69 -2.68 -8.45 -6.35
C LEU A 69 -3.86 -7.53 -6.67
N LEU A 70 -4.51 -6.97 -5.65
CA LEU A 70 -5.61 -6.04 -5.85
C LEU A 70 -5.13 -4.59 -5.69
N LEU A 71 -5.23 -3.79 -6.75
CA LEU A 71 -4.75 -2.41 -6.78
C LEU A 71 -5.81 -1.46 -7.34
N CYS A 72 -5.69 -0.17 -7.05
CA CYS A 72 -6.42 0.82 -7.84
C CYS A 72 -5.78 0.99 -9.22
N LYS A 73 -6.55 1.47 -10.20
CA LYS A 73 -6.09 1.72 -11.58
C LYS A 73 -4.76 2.47 -11.70
N ASN A 74 -4.51 3.45 -10.82
CA ASN A 74 -3.27 4.23 -10.84
C ASN A 74 -2.05 3.35 -10.51
N HIS A 75 -2.13 2.60 -9.41
CA HIS A 75 -1.02 1.75 -8.99
C HIS A 75 -0.87 0.53 -9.90
N HIS A 76 -1.97 -0.01 -10.45
CA HIS A 76 -1.88 -1.07 -11.46
C HIS A 76 -1.02 -0.61 -12.64
N ARG A 77 -1.32 0.57 -13.20
CA ARG A 77 -0.52 1.14 -14.28
C ARG A 77 0.93 1.39 -13.85
N GLU A 78 1.14 1.96 -12.66
CA GLU A 78 2.48 2.26 -12.15
C GLU A 78 3.38 1.02 -12.07
N ILE A 79 2.86 -0.09 -11.52
CA ILE A 79 3.67 -1.31 -11.38
C ILE A 79 3.99 -1.94 -12.74
N ASP A 80 3.09 -1.83 -13.71
CA ASP A 80 3.28 -2.39 -15.04
C ASP A 80 4.30 -1.60 -15.86
N GLU A 81 4.27 -0.27 -15.76
CA GLU A 81 5.22 0.63 -16.44
C GLU A 81 6.61 0.64 -15.77
N ASN A 82 6.69 0.32 -14.48
CA ASN A 82 7.94 0.35 -13.71
C ASN A 82 8.32 -1.02 -13.13
N CYS A 83 8.48 -2.01 -14.02
CA CYS A 83 8.87 -3.38 -13.65
C CYS A 83 10.23 -3.48 -12.93
N THR A 84 11.14 -2.51 -13.14
CA THR A 84 12.46 -2.50 -12.50
C THR A 84 12.38 -2.18 -11.01
N SER A 85 11.53 -1.22 -10.62
CA SER A 85 11.29 -0.92 -9.20
C SER A 85 10.29 -1.89 -8.58
N TYR A 86 9.28 -2.34 -9.34
CA TYR A 86 8.27 -3.28 -8.90
C TYR A 86 8.58 -4.69 -9.38
N THR A 87 9.59 -5.30 -8.75
CA THR A 87 9.96 -6.70 -9.00
C THR A 87 8.87 -7.66 -8.49
N GLU A 88 8.89 -8.89 -8.99
CA GLU A 88 7.98 -9.95 -8.53
C GLU A 88 8.06 -10.16 -7.01
N GLU A 89 9.27 -10.19 -6.45
CA GLU A 89 9.50 -10.39 -5.02
C GLU A 89 8.89 -9.25 -4.21
N LEU A 90 9.03 -8.00 -4.68
CA LEU A 90 8.43 -6.84 -4.02
C LEU A 90 6.90 -6.91 -4.08
N LEU A 91 6.31 -7.31 -5.20
CA LEU A 91 4.86 -7.40 -5.35
C LEU A 91 4.27 -8.51 -4.44
N HIS A 92 4.95 -9.66 -4.30
CA HIS A 92 4.56 -10.68 -3.33
C HIS A 92 4.68 -10.19 -1.88
N TYR A 93 5.71 -9.39 -1.58
CA TYR A 93 5.83 -8.76 -0.26
C TYR A 93 4.69 -7.76 -0.01
N ILE A 94 4.36 -6.90 -0.98
CA ILE A 94 3.25 -5.94 -0.89
C ILE A 94 1.92 -6.68 -0.67
N LYS A 95 1.65 -7.75 -1.43
CA LYS A 95 0.48 -8.63 -1.26
C LYS A 95 0.37 -9.12 0.18
N THR A 96 1.41 -9.81 0.64
CA THR A 96 1.44 -10.46 1.95
C THR A 96 1.30 -9.45 3.09
N SER A 97 2.05 -8.35 3.01
CA SER A 97 1.99 -7.25 3.99
C SER A 97 0.59 -6.63 4.06
N HIS A 98 -0.03 -6.41 2.90
CA HIS A 98 -1.37 -5.85 2.84
C HIS A 98 -2.44 -6.77 3.43
N GLU A 99 -2.45 -8.04 3.05
CA GLU A 99 -3.44 -9.01 3.52
C GLU A 99 -3.30 -9.27 5.03
N ASN A 100 -2.07 -9.28 5.56
CA ASN A 100 -1.82 -9.32 7.00
C ASN A 100 -2.40 -8.09 7.70
N TRP A 101 -2.16 -6.88 7.16
CA TRP A 101 -2.74 -5.66 7.71
C TRP A 101 -4.28 -5.69 7.73
N VAL A 102 -4.92 -6.19 6.67
CA VAL A 102 -6.39 -6.35 6.63
C VAL A 102 -6.84 -7.28 7.74
N LYS A 103 -6.23 -8.46 7.83
CA LYS A 103 -6.56 -9.48 8.83
C LYS A 103 -6.41 -8.92 10.26
N GLU A 104 -5.27 -8.32 10.56
CA GLU A 104 -4.99 -7.75 11.88
C GLU A 104 -5.96 -6.62 12.26
N THR A 105 -6.32 -5.77 11.28
CA THR A 105 -7.28 -4.68 11.47
C THR A 105 -8.67 -5.22 11.80
N LEU A 106 -9.13 -6.22 11.05
CA LEU A 106 -10.42 -6.88 11.29
C LEU A 106 -10.44 -7.62 12.62
N ASP A 107 -9.42 -8.42 12.91
CA ASP A 107 -9.28 -9.16 14.18
C ASP A 107 -9.29 -8.19 15.38
N SER A 108 -8.60 -7.06 15.27
CA SER A 108 -8.57 -6.02 16.30
C SER A 108 -9.93 -5.37 16.51
N SER A 109 -10.66 -5.09 15.41
CA SER A 109 -12.01 -4.48 15.49
C SER A 109 -13.05 -5.42 16.09
N MET A 110 -12.99 -6.71 15.78
CA MET A 110 -13.96 -7.72 16.23
C MET A 110 -13.73 -8.18 17.66
N SER A 111 -12.49 -8.11 18.14
CA SER A 111 -12.14 -8.59 19.48
C SER A 111 -12.71 -7.74 20.62
N GLY A 112 -13.43 -6.64 20.35
CA GLY A 112 -14.03 -5.75 21.37
C GLY A 112 -13.02 -5.07 22.31
N LYS A 113 -11.74 -5.38 22.16
CA LYS A 113 -10.65 -4.71 22.82
C LYS A 113 -10.49 -3.39 22.09
N SER A 114 -11.07 -2.33 22.63
CA SER A 114 -10.57 -0.97 22.41
C SER A 114 -9.06 -1.04 22.63
N THR A 115 -8.28 -1.16 21.55
CA THR A 115 -6.83 -1.04 21.63
C THR A 115 -6.49 0.44 21.73
N THR A 116 -7.06 1.14 22.69
CA THR A 116 -6.23 2.06 23.46
C THR A 116 -5.24 1.17 24.22
N ARG A 117 -4.25 0.64 23.49
CA ARG A 117 -3.01 0.20 24.11
C ARG A 117 -2.44 1.48 24.71
N LYS A 118 -2.82 1.82 25.95
CA LYS A 118 -2.00 2.71 26.78
C LYS A 118 -0.63 2.05 26.75
N PRO A 119 0.38 2.63 26.08
CA PRO A 119 1.68 2.01 26.05
C PRO A 119 2.14 1.90 27.50
N ARG A 120 2.27 0.67 28.02
CA ARG A 120 2.83 0.46 29.37
C ARG A 120 4.28 0.94 29.40
N PHE A 121 4.94 0.89 28.25
CA PHE A 121 6.27 1.41 27.99
C PHE A 121 6.28 2.03 26.59
N ILE A 122 6.80 3.23 26.48
CA ILE A 122 7.12 3.84 25.18
C ILE A 122 8.43 3.21 24.73
N LYS A 123 8.47 2.63 23.52
CA LYS A 123 9.73 2.14 22.96
C LYS A 123 10.65 3.35 22.74
N ARG A 124 11.83 3.34 23.35
CA ARG A 124 12.83 4.38 23.10
C ARG A 124 13.20 4.37 21.62
N ILE A 125 13.09 5.52 20.98
CA ILE A 125 13.62 5.74 19.64
C ILE A 125 15.15 5.74 19.75
N THR A 126 15.79 4.84 19.02
CA THR A 126 17.25 4.63 19.10
C THR A 126 17.98 5.01 17.82
N SER A 127 17.24 5.33 16.74
CA SER A 127 17.82 5.79 15.48
C SER A 127 16.93 6.81 14.78
N GLY A 128 17.54 7.63 13.91
CA GLY A 128 16.79 8.56 13.04
C GLY A 128 15.83 7.86 12.09
N LYS A 129 16.13 6.64 11.65
CA LYS A 129 15.22 5.83 10.81
C LYS A 129 13.93 5.47 11.53
N GLU A 130 14.01 5.06 12.80
CA GLU A 130 12.82 4.80 13.62
C GLU A 130 11.97 6.06 13.80
N LEU A 131 12.61 7.21 13.93
CA LEU A 131 11.95 8.50 14.04
C LEU A 131 11.21 8.88 12.75
N LEU A 132 11.88 8.80 11.59
CA LEU A 132 11.31 9.14 10.29
C LEU A 132 10.11 8.26 9.92
N ASN A 133 10.14 6.97 10.26
CA ASN A 133 9.02 6.06 10.04
C ASN A 133 7.74 6.46 10.80
N ILE A 134 7.86 7.19 11.92
CA ILE A 134 6.70 7.69 12.66
C ILE A 134 6.07 8.90 11.94
N PHE A 135 6.90 9.74 11.32
CA PHE A 135 6.46 10.95 10.63
C PHE A 135 5.76 10.67 9.28
N HIS A 136 6.00 9.51 8.66
CA HIS A 136 5.50 9.12 7.34
C HIS A 136 3.95 9.14 7.17
N HIS A 137 3.19 9.19 8.27
CA HIS A 137 1.72 9.20 8.23
C HIS A 137 1.08 10.45 8.82
N ILE A 138 1.87 11.49 9.10
CA ILE A 138 1.35 12.73 9.68
C ILE A 138 0.88 13.66 8.57
N ALA A 139 -0.44 13.86 8.47
CA ALA A 139 -1.06 14.71 7.45
C ALA A 139 -0.79 16.22 7.64
N PHE A 140 -0.21 16.62 8.77
CA PHE A 140 -0.03 18.04 9.12
C PHE A 140 1.25 18.26 9.93
N ILE A 141 2.21 18.96 9.35
CA ILE A 141 3.45 19.39 10.01
C ILE A 141 3.29 20.86 10.37
N TYR A 142 3.25 21.18 11.67
CA TYR A 142 3.28 22.57 12.12
C TYR A 142 4.72 23.08 12.05
N ARG A 143 4.95 24.13 11.27
CA ARG A 143 6.27 24.69 10.98
C ARG A 143 6.55 25.88 11.88
N ASP A 144 6.83 25.58 13.14
CA ASP A 144 7.23 26.57 14.14
C ASP A 144 8.74 26.45 14.35
N TYR A 145 9.50 26.77 13.29
CA TYR A 145 10.95 26.92 13.38
C TYR A 145 11.29 28.40 13.43
N ASP A 146 12.30 28.76 14.21
CA ASP A 146 12.84 30.12 14.24
C ASP A 146 13.28 30.53 12.83
N GLU A 147 13.21 31.83 12.50
CA GLU A 147 13.72 32.30 11.21
C GLU A 147 15.19 31.87 11.03
N PRO A 148 15.53 31.20 9.90
CA PRO A 148 16.89 30.72 9.68
C PRO A 148 17.89 31.88 9.72
N ALA A 149 19.05 31.66 10.33
CA ALA A 149 20.08 32.68 10.45
C ALA A 149 20.81 32.96 9.13
N ASP A 150 20.93 31.94 8.25
CA ASP A 150 21.61 32.03 6.97
C ASP A 150 21.06 31.06 5.89
N GLU A 151 21.61 31.18 4.68
CA GLU A 151 21.20 30.41 3.50
C GLU A 151 21.62 28.93 3.58
N GLU A 152 22.67 28.63 4.33
CA GLU A 152 23.14 27.25 4.56
C GLU A 152 22.15 26.51 5.47
N GLU A 153 21.70 27.17 6.53
CA GLU A 153 20.65 26.68 7.42
C GLU A 153 19.31 26.52 6.69
N CYS A 154 18.93 27.46 5.82
CA CYS A 154 17.75 27.32 4.96
C CYS A 154 17.81 26.05 4.10
N THR A 155 18.96 25.79 3.49
CA THR A 155 19.17 24.63 2.61
C THR A 155 19.10 23.33 3.40
N TYR A 156 19.76 23.28 4.56
CA TYR A 156 19.71 22.11 5.44
C TYR A 156 18.29 21.80 5.91
N ILE A 157 17.53 22.82 6.34
CA ILE A 157 16.13 22.66 6.74
C ILE A 157 15.28 22.16 5.57
N ALA A 158 15.48 22.72 4.37
CA ALA A 158 14.76 22.31 3.16
C ALA A 158 15.06 20.85 2.77
N ASP A 159 16.32 20.42 2.85
CA ASP A 159 16.74 19.05 2.53
C ASP A 159 16.10 18.04 3.50
N VAL A 160 16.10 18.34 4.80
CA VAL A 160 15.45 17.50 5.81
C VAL A 160 13.94 17.37 5.54
N PHE A 161 13.27 18.46 5.18
CA PHE A 161 11.85 18.41 4.82
C PHE A 161 11.58 17.70 3.49
N SER A 162 12.50 17.79 2.53
CA SER A 162 12.38 17.05 1.27
C SER A 162 12.34 15.55 1.52
N ILE A 163 13.23 15.05 2.40
CA ILE A 163 13.31 13.63 2.80
C ILE A 163 12.02 13.19 3.50
N LEU A 164 11.40 14.07 4.28
CA LEU A 164 10.16 13.81 5.00
C LEU A 164 8.91 13.76 4.09
N LEU A 165 8.95 14.41 2.93
CA LEU A 165 7.79 14.58 2.03
C LEU A 165 7.86 13.74 0.74
N THR A 166 9.00 13.08 0.45
CA THR A 166 9.25 12.33 -0.80
C THR A 166 9.23 10.81 -0.66
N LEU A 167 8.90 10.28 0.51
CA LEU A 167 8.66 8.84 0.75
C LEU A 167 7.22 8.61 1.17
#